data_AF-A0AAW0KK24-F1
#
_entry.id   AF-A0AAW0KK24-F1
#
_cell.length_a   1.000
_cell.length_b   1.000
_cell.length_c   1.000
_cell.angle_alpha   90.00
_cell.angle_beta   90.00
_cell.angle_gamma   90.00
#
_symmetry.space_group_name_H-M   'P 1'
#
loop_
_entity.id
_entity.type
_entity.pdbx_description
1 polymer ?
#
loop_
_entity_poly.entity_id
_entity_poly.type
_entity_poly.pdbx_seq_one_letter_code
_entity_poly.pdbx_strand_id
1 'polypeptide(L)'
;MAKLLAQHGVTVTIITTPLNATRNKPIIDRAIESGLHIQLRQVQFPCTDVGLPEGCETLNALPSKDLYKNLLTGIRMLQKPVEQILAELNPRPSCIISDQYFAWTNQTARVLQIPRLVFDGKSCFSLSCTHNIITSKVYESVPEMEPFVVPGLPDMIEITRAQLPNAVNIDPTNTMDIRKECREAELEAFGVIVNTFEELEPAYVREVRKVRGERVWCIGPVSLTNQDNLDKAARGNKASIDESQCLKWLDSRKPSSVVFVCLGSLSRSPSAQLIELGLGLEASNQPFIWTIRGDLLMEDGEAGQERRKRAKELGEMAKKAIQGSSNLNMKLLVQDVMQEVMGKLI
;
A
#
# COMPACT_ATOMS: atom_id res chain seq x y z
N MET A 1 6.75 -5.03 6.30
CA MET A 1 6.01 -6.30 6.50
C MET A 1 6.92 -7.51 6.50
N ALA A 2 7.61 -7.85 5.39
CA ALA A 2 8.52 -9.03 5.36
C ALA A 2 9.53 -9.08 6.51
N LYS A 3 10.22 -7.97 6.80
CA LYS A 3 11.11 -7.86 7.98
C LYS A 3 10.37 -8.13 9.30
N LEU A 4 9.15 -7.63 9.45
CA LEU A 4 8.35 -7.80 10.67
C LEU A 4 7.96 -9.28 10.86
N LEU A 5 7.58 -9.98 9.78
CA LEU A 5 7.31 -11.43 9.80
C LEU A 5 8.57 -12.20 10.21
N ALA A 6 9.71 -11.88 9.59
CA ALA A 6 10.97 -12.56 9.87
C ALA A 6 11.47 -12.31 11.30
N GLN A 7 11.25 -11.12 11.87
CA GLN A 7 11.52 -10.83 13.28
C GLN A 7 10.68 -11.68 14.24
N HIS A 8 9.55 -12.23 13.78
CA HIS A 8 8.70 -13.16 14.51
C HIS A 8 9.02 -14.64 14.18
N GLY A 9 10.21 -14.92 13.64
CA GLY A 9 10.67 -16.29 13.38
C GLY A 9 10.11 -16.92 12.11
N VAL A 10 9.42 -16.17 11.25
CA VAL A 10 8.86 -16.67 9.99
C VAL A 10 9.91 -16.63 8.89
N THR A 11 10.10 -17.73 8.17
CA THR A 11 10.86 -17.70 6.90
C THR A 11 10.02 -17.02 5.82
N VAL A 12 10.52 -15.93 5.24
CA VAL A 12 9.78 -15.11 4.27
C VAL A 12 10.43 -15.18 2.90
N THR A 13 9.69 -15.60 1.88
CA THR A 13 10.12 -15.49 0.48
C THR A 13 9.40 -14.33 -0.20
N ILE A 14 10.15 -13.36 -0.69
CA ILE A 14 9.63 -12.26 -1.50
C ILE A 14 9.78 -12.66 -2.97
N ILE A 15 8.67 -12.74 -3.69
CA ILE A 15 8.65 -12.94 -5.15
C ILE A 15 8.39 -11.58 -5.79
N THR A 16 9.29 -11.13 -6.66
CA THR A 16 9.16 -9.84 -7.36
C THR A 16 9.79 -9.91 -8.74
N THR A 17 9.76 -8.83 -9.51
CA THR A 17 10.32 -8.77 -10.87
C THR A 17 11.75 -8.22 -10.83
N PRO A 18 12.61 -8.45 -11.86
CA PRO A 18 14.02 -8.09 -11.80
C PRO A 18 14.34 -6.62 -11.50
N LEU A 19 13.59 -5.66 -12.07
CA LEU A 19 13.83 -4.23 -11.78
C LEU A 19 13.42 -3.86 -10.36
N ASN A 20 12.32 -4.44 -9.87
CA ASN A 20 11.88 -4.27 -8.49
C ASN A 20 12.84 -4.94 -7.50
N ALA A 21 13.38 -6.11 -7.84
CA ALA A 21 14.40 -6.80 -7.06
C ALA A 21 15.65 -5.93 -6.93
N THR A 22 16.17 -5.44 -8.05
CA THR A 22 17.36 -4.56 -8.09
C THR A 22 17.15 -3.31 -7.24
N ARG A 23 15.98 -2.67 -7.36
CA ARG A 23 15.64 -1.47 -6.58
C ARG A 23 15.64 -1.70 -5.07
N ASN A 24 15.15 -2.85 -4.61
CA ASN A 24 14.97 -3.14 -3.19
C ASN A 24 16.13 -3.97 -2.59
N LYS A 25 17.05 -4.45 -3.43
CA LYS A 25 18.16 -5.33 -3.05
C LYS A 25 18.96 -4.82 -1.84
N PRO A 26 19.37 -3.55 -1.75
CA PRO A 26 20.14 -3.08 -0.60
C PRO A 26 19.41 -3.23 0.75
N ILE A 27 18.09 -3.04 0.78
CA ILE A 27 17.28 -3.18 2.00
C ILE A 27 17.10 -4.67 2.35
N ILE A 28 16.93 -5.52 1.34
CA ILE A 28 16.77 -6.96 1.52
C ILE A 28 18.07 -7.59 2.00
N ASP A 29 19.20 -7.25 1.37
CA ASP A 29 20.52 -7.75 1.73
C ASP A 29 20.85 -7.42 3.19
N ARG A 30 20.65 -6.15 3.62
CA ARG A 30 20.85 -5.76 5.03
C ARG A 30 19.95 -6.54 6.00
N ALA A 31 18.72 -6.82 5.60
CA ALA A 31 17.81 -7.61 6.44
C ALA A 31 18.33 -9.06 6.61
N ILE A 32 18.83 -9.67 5.54
CA ILE A 32 19.45 -11.01 5.55
C ILE A 32 20.73 -11.00 6.39
N GLU A 33 21.61 -10.01 6.19
CA GLU A 33 22.84 -9.81 6.96
C GLU A 33 22.58 -9.63 8.45
N SER A 34 21.42 -9.06 8.81
CA SER A 34 20.95 -8.95 10.20
C SER A 34 20.43 -10.27 10.79
N GLY A 35 20.53 -11.38 10.06
CA GLY A 35 20.10 -12.72 10.48
C GLY A 35 18.63 -13.03 10.24
N LEU A 36 17.88 -12.16 9.54
CA LEU A 36 16.47 -12.45 9.22
C LEU A 36 16.37 -13.48 8.09
N HIS A 37 15.50 -14.48 8.26
CA HIS A 37 15.25 -15.52 7.26
C HIS A 37 14.40 -15.00 6.09
N ILE A 38 15.00 -14.19 5.22
CA ILE A 38 14.36 -13.63 4.03
C ILE A 38 15.03 -14.19 2.78
N GLN A 39 14.21 -14.61 1.82
CA GLN A 39 14.64 -15.05 0.49
C GLN A 39 14.06 -14.12 -0.57
N LEU A 40 14.81 -13.88 -1.64
CA LEU A 40 14.36 -13.12 -2.81
C LEU A 40 14.32 -14.05 -4.02
N ARG A 41 13.13 -14.15 -4.64
CA ARG A 41 12.92 -14.85 -5.90
C ARG A 41 12.45 -13.86 -6.95
N GLN A 42 12.89 -14.07 -8.18
CA GLN A 42 12.59 -13.21 -9.30
C GLN A 42 11.69 -13.93 -10.29
N VAL A 43 10.67 -13.24 -10.79
CA VAL A 43 9.79 -13.70 -11.86
C VAL A 43 9.81 -12.68 -13.00
N GLN A 44 10.01 -13.14 -14.23
CA GLN A 44 10.05 -12.24 -15.37
C GLN A 44 8.66 -11.65 -15.62
N PHE A 45 8.57 -10.32 -15.71
CA PHE A 45 7.33 -9.68 -16.10
C PHE A 45 7.19 -9.72 -17.64
N PRO A 46 6.04 -10.17 -18.17
CA PRO A 46 5.87 -10.36 -19.61
C PRO A 46 5.53 -9.05 -20.32
N CYS A 47 6.40 -8.04 -20.25
CA CYS A 47 6.15 -6.69 -20.78
C CYS A 47 5.71 -6.74 -22.26
N THR A 48 6.50 -7.40 -23.10
CA THR A 48 6.29 -7.48 -24.56
C THR A 48 4.98 -8.19 -24.91
N ASP A 49 4.66 -9.28 -24.20
CA ASP A 49 3.48 -10.11 -24.49
C ASP A 49 2.17 -9.36 -24.24
N VAL A 50 2.20 -8.38 -23.34
CA VAL A 50 1.05 -7.51 -23.04
C VAL A 50 1.18 -6.14 -23.70
N GLY A 51 2.13 -5.92 -24.62
CA GLY A 51 2.27 -4.66 -25.35
C GLY A 51 2.78 -3.49 -24.50
N LEU A 52 3.51 -3.78 -23.42
CA LEU A 52 4.24 -2.77 -22.66
C LEU A 52 5.70 -2.66 -23.14
N PRO A 53 6.30 -1.46 -23.14
CA PRO A 53 7.74 -1.32 -23.36
C PRO A 53 8.53 -2.11 -22.32
N GLU A 54 9.74 -2.55 -22.71
CA GLU A 54 10.65 -3.19 -21.77
C GLU A 54 10.93 -2.31 -20.55
N GLY A 55 10.98 -2.94 -19.38
CA GLY A 55 11.20 -2.27 -18.09
C GLY A 55 9.95 -1.63 -17.45
N CYS A 56 8.78 -1.75 -18.07
CA CYS A 56 7.50 -1.29 -17.49
C CYS A 56 6.91 -2.28 -16.46
N GLU A 57 7.69 -2.66 -15.44
CA GLU A 57 7.31 -3.65 -14.43
C GLU A 57 6.52 -3.05 -13.24
N THR A 58 6.21 -1.76 -13.27
CA THR A 58 5.48 -1.06 -12.20
C THR A 58 4.52 -0.02 -12.76
N LEU A 59 3.52 0.35 -11.95
CA LEU A 59 2.60 1.45 -12.28
C LEU A 59 3.35 2.77 -12.53
N ASN A 60 4.43 3.04 -11.79
CA ASN A 60 5.21 4.26 -11.95
C ASN A 60 5.99 4.30 -13.28
N ALA A 61 6.36 3.14 -13.82
CA ALA A 61 7.16 3.02 -15.03
C ALA A 61 6.32 3.12 -16.31
N LEU A 62 4.98 3.06 -16.23
CA LEU A 62 4.13 3.12 -17.41
C LEU A 62 4.27 4.46 -18.17
N PRO A 63 4.41 4.46 -19.50
CA PRO A 63 4.44 5.71 -20.27
C PRO A 63 3.16 6.54 -20.15
N SER A 64 1.99 5.89 -20.22
CA SER A 64 0.67 6.51 -20.08
C SER A 64 -0.20 5.75 -19.08
N LYS A 65 -1.22 6.42 -18.53
CA LYS A 65 -2.27 5.78 -17.70
C LYS A 65 -3.09 4.77 -18.50
N ASP A 66 -3.20 4.92 -19.82
CA ASP A 66 -3.98 4.02 -20.69
C ASP A 66 -3.41 2.60 -20.72
N LEU A 67 -2.11 2.46 -20.45
CA LEU A 67 -1.40 1.17 -20.38
C LEU A 67 -1.61 0.44 -19.06
N TYR A 68 -2.42 0.98 -18.14
CA TYR A 68 -2.72 0.35 -16.86
C TYR A 68 -3.38 -1.03 -17.03
N LYS A 69 -4.24 -1.18 -18.04
CA LYS A 69 -4.87 -2.46 -18.35
C LYS A 69 -3.82 -3.52 -18.73
N ASN A 70 -2.85 -3.16 -19.57
CA ASN A 70 -1.78 -4.04 -20.00
C ASN A 70 -0.96 -4.54 -18.81
N LEU A 71 -0.69 -3.66 -17.84
CA LEU A 71 -0.04 -4.03 -16.57
C LEU A 71 -0.87 -5.06 -15.80
N LEU A 72 -2.19 -4.87 -15.66
CA LEU A 72 -3.07 -5.83 -14.98
C LEU A 72 -3.12 -7.19 -15.71
N THR A 73 -3.17 -7.18 -17.05
CA THR A 73 -3.08 -8.41 -17.85
C THR A 73 -1.75 -9.13 -17.61
N GLY A 74 -0.63 -8.39 -17.58
CA GLY A 74 0.68 -8.95 -17.30
C GLY A 74 0.77 -9.56 -15.90
N ILE A 75 0.16 -8.92 -14.90
CA ILE A 75 0.04 -9.47 -13.54
C ILE A 75 -0.70 -10.81 -13.54
N ARG A 76 -1.77 -10.97 -14.33
CA ARG A 76 -2.49 -12.26 -14.46
C ARG A 76 -1.61 -13.35 -15.06
N MET A 77 -0.77 -13.01 -16.04
CA MET A 77 0.13 -13.97 -16.69
C MET A 77 1.25 -14.47 -15.76
N LEU A 78 1.49 -13.81 -14.63
CA LEU A 78 2.46 -14.26 -13.63
C LEU A 78 2.05 -15.52 -12.86
N GLN A 79 0.78 -15.97 -12.97
CA GLN A 79 0.31 -17.13 -12.19
C GLN A 79 1.19 -18.37 -12.38
N LYS A 80 1.35 -18.86 -13.62
CA LYS A 80 2.10 -20.08 -13.89
C LYS A 80 3.58 -19.96 -13.53
N PRO A 81 4.31 -18.88 -13.92
CA PRO A 81 5.70 -18.70 -13.51
C PRO A 81 5.87 -18.65 -11.98
N VAL A 82 4.95 -18.00 -11.26
CA VAL A 82 5.02 -17.97 -9.79
C VAL A 82 4.73 -19.34 -9.20
N GLU A 83 3.75 -20.10 -9.72
CA GLU A 83 3.48 -21.47 -9.28
C GLU A 83 4.70 -22.40 -9.44
N GLN A 84 5.49 -22.23 -10.51
CA GLN A 84 6.77 -22.93 -10.69
C GLN A 84 7.77 -22.58 -9.58
N ILE A 85 7.94 -21.28 -9.29
CA ILE A 85 8.81 -20.83 -8.20
C ILE A 85 8.35 -21.44 -6.86
N LEU A 86 7.04 -21.42 -6.58
CA LEU A 86 6.47 -21.96 -5.34
C LEU A 86 6.72 -23.48 -5.19
N ALA A 87 6.68 -24.23 -6.29
CA ALA A 87 6.95 -25.67 -6.31
C ALA A 87 8.42 -26.01 -5.97
N GLU A 88 9.35 -25.11 -6.29
CA GLU A 88 10.79 -25.25 -6.02
C GLU A 88 11.19 -24.78 -4.61
N LEU A 89 10.29 -24.12 -3.87
CA LEU A 89 10.61 -23.63 -2.53
C LEU A 89 10.78 -24.77 -1.53
N ASN A 90 11.88 -24.66 -0.78
CA ASN A 90 12.15 -25.48 0.39
C ASN A 90 12.55 -24.57 1.58
N PRO A 91 11.77 -24.55 2.68
CA PRO A 91 10.52 -25.28 2.90
C PRO A 91 9.38 -24.80 1.98
N ARG A 92 8.37 -25.65 1.78
CA ARG A 92 7.14 -25.28 1.07
C ARG A 92 6.44 -24.13 1.80
N PRO A 93 5.80 -23.19 1.08
CA PRO A 93 5.08 -22.09 1.71
C PRO A 93 3.88 -22.61 2.51
N SER A 94 3.65 -22.02 3.68
CA SER A 94 2.48 -22.29 4.53
C SER A 94 1.38 -21.25 4.39
N CYS A 95 1.64 -20.14 3.70
CA CYS A 95 0.69 -19.04 3.47
C CYS A 95 1.15 -18.22 2.27
N ILE A 96 0.20 -17.60 1.55
CA ILE A 96 0.47 -16.57 0.54
C ILE A 96 -0.06 -15.24 1.06
N ILE A 97 0.78 -14.19 1.02
CA ILE A 97 0.34 -12.81 1.24
C ILE A 97 0.48 -12.06 -0.07
N SER A 98 -0.61 -11.51 -0.60
CA SER A 98 -0.61 -10.84 -1.89
C SER A 98 -1.49 -9.59 -1.92
N ASP A 99 -1.16 -8.66 -2.81
CA ASP A 99 -2.01 -7.51 -3.09
C ASP A 99 -3.32 -7.95 -3.78
N GLN A 100 -4.39 -7.16 -3.61
CA GLN A 100 -5.71 -7.42 -4.18
C GLN A 100 -5.69 -7.70 -5.69
N TYR A 101 -4.78 -7.07 -6.45
CA TYR A 101 -4.69 -7.21 -7.90
C TYR A 101 -4.06 -8.54 -8.36
N PHE A 102 -3.45 -9.30 -7.45
CA PHE A 102 -2.99 -10.67 -7.70
C PHE A 102 -4.10 -11.68 -7.40
N ALA A 103 -5.31 -11.45 -7.92
CA ALA A 103 -6.50 -12.26 -7.63
C ALA A 103 -6.28 -13.77 -7.83
N TRP A 104 -5.52 -14.13 -8.86
CA TRP A 104 -5.15 -15.52 -9.19
C TRP A 104 -4.45 -16.27 -8.05
N THR A 105 -3.78 -15.56 -7.12
CA THR A 105 -3.15 -16.20 -5.95
C THR A 105 -4.16 -16.88 -5.04
N ASN A 106 -5.45 -16.53 -5.12
CA ASN A 106 -6.51 -17.25 -4.42
C ASN A 106 -6.62 -18.69 -4.92
N GLN A 107 -6.62 -18.88 -6.24
CA GLN A 107 -6.68 -20.20 -6.85
C GLN A 107 -5.40 -20.99 -6.55
N THR A 108 -4.23 -20.36 -6.67
CA THR A 108 -2.96 -20.99 -6.32
C THR A 108 -2.94 -21.46 -4.86
N ALA A 109 -3.38 -20.62 -3.93
CA ALA A 109 -3.45 -20.96 -2.51
C ALA A 109 -4.38 -22.15 -2.24
N ARG A 110 -5.55 -22.22 -2.92
CA ARG A 110 -6.47 -23.37 -2.85
C ARG A 110 -5.83 -24.66 -3.32
N VAL A 111 -5.14 -24.64 -4.47
CA VAL A 111 -4.45 -25.82 -5.03
C VAL A 111 -3.36 -26.31 -4.07
N LEU A 112 -2.63 -25.39 -3.46
CA LEU A 112 -1.61 -25.70 -2.44
C LEU A 112 -2.20 -26.00 -1.06
N GLN A 113 -3.52 -25.86 -0.88
CA GLN A 113 -4.25 -26.03 0.39
C GLN A 113 -3.74 -25.13 1.54
N ILE A 114 -3.21 -23.95 1.21
CA ILE A 114 -2.69 -22.96 2.18
C ILE A 114 -3.58 -21.71 2.23
N PRO A 115 -3.62 -20.98 3.36
CA PRO A 115 -4.33 -19.71 3.44
C PRO A 115 -3.72 -18.64 2.52
N ARG A 116 -4.60 -17.79 1.96
CA ARG A 116 -4.23 -16.52 1.32
C ARG A 116 -4.67 -15.35 2.20
N LEU A 117 -3.76 -14.43 2.45
CA LEU A 117 -4.02 -13.15 3.11
C LEU A 117 -3.88 -12.00 2.11
N VAL A 118 -4.77 -11.02 2.20
CA VAL A 118 -4.69 -9.80 1.37
C VAL A 118 -3.92 -8.70 2.11
N PHE A 119 -3.03 -8.02 1.40
CA PHE A 119 -2.36 -6.80 1.87
C PHE A 119 -2.27 -5.77 0.75
N ASP A 120 -3.10 -4.73 0.79
CA ASP A 120 -3.21 -3.69 -0.25
C ASP A 120 -2.80 -2.28 0.23
N GLY A 121 -2.35 -2.17 1.49
CA GLY A 121 -1.86 -0.93 2.09
C GLY A 121 -2.92 0.12 2.39
N LYS A 122 -4.22 -0.19 2.31
CA LYS A 122 -5.31 0.74 2.66
C LYS A 122 -5.53 0.80 4.18
N SER A 123 -6.26 1.84 4.62
CA SER A 123 -6.79 1.95 5.99
C SER A 123 -8.11 1.20 6.14
N CYS A 124 -8.53 0.91 7.38
CA CYS A 124 -9.84 0.33 7.64
C CYS A 124 -10.99 1.26 7.21
N PHE A 125 -10.80 2.57 7.33
CA PHE A 125 -11.71 3.60 6.79
C PHE A 125 -11.93 3.39 5.29
N SER A 126 -10.84 3.35 4.51
CA SER A 126 -10.94 3.21 3.06
C SER A 126 -11.57 1.88 2.65
N LEU A 127 -11.27 0.79 3.36
CA LEU A 127 -11.88 -0.52 3.13
C LEU A 127 -13.39 -0.49 3.40
N SER A 128 -13.81 0.13 4.51
CA SER A 128 -15.22 0.26 4.90
C SER A 128 -16.00 1.11 3.89
N CYS A 129 -15.46 2.27 3.52
CA CYS A 129 -16.06 3.14 2.49
C CYS A 129 -16.23 2.38 1.18
N THR A 130 -15.16 1.74 0.70
CA THR A 130 -15.19 1.00 -0.57
C THR A 130 -16.23 -0.12 -0.54
N HIS A 131 -16.28 -0.89 0.55
CA HIS A 131 -17.27 -1.96 0.69
C HIS A 131 -18.71 -1.42 0.65
N ASN A 132 -19.01 -0.42 1.48
CA ASN A 132 -20.38 0.08 1.63
C ASN A 132 -20.87 0.79 0.36
N ILE A 133 -20.00 1.51 -0.34
CA ILE A 133 -20.35 2.15 -1.62
C ILE A 133 -20.68 1.08 -2.67
N ILE A 134 -19.85 0.04 -2.81
CA ILE A 134 -20.07 -1.05 -3.79
C ILE A 134 -21.34 -1.84 -3.45
N THR A 135 -21.53 -2.19 -2.19
CA THR A 135 -22.64 -3.05 -1.76
C THR A 135 -23.98 -2.31 -1.82
N SER A 136 -24.03 -1.03 -1.43
CA SER A 136 -25.26 -0.25 -1.47
C SER A 136 -25.61 0.25 -2.87
N LYS A 137 -24.62 0.40 -3.76
CA LYS A 137 -24.77 1.04 -5.08
C LYS A 137 -25.38 2.45 -5.03
N VAL A 138 -25.25 3.15 -3.90
CA VAL A 138 -25.81 4.49 -3.68
C VAL A 138 -25.39 5.50 -4.77
N TYR A 139 -24.22 5.30 -5.37
CA TYR A 139 -23.69 6.16 -6.42
C TYR A 139 -24.39 6.00 -7.78
N GLU A 140 -25.15 4.93 -8.02
CA GLU A 140 -25.85 4.69 -9.30
C GLU A 140 -27.05 5.62 -9.46
N SER A 141 -27.60 6.13 -8.36
CA SER A 141 -28.81 6.98 -8.33
C SER A 141 -28.54 8.48 -8.20
N VAL A 142 -27.27 8.91 -8.18
CA VAL A 142 -26.89 10.31 -7.94
C VAL A 142 -26.14 10.91 -9.13
N PRO A 143 -26.40 12.19 -9.48
CA PRO A 143 -25.60 12.91 -10.46
C PRO A 143 -24.12 13.00 -10.08
N GLU A 144 -23.26 13.22 -11.08
CA GLU A 144 -21.81 13.08 -10.90
C GLU A 144 -21.21 13.98 -9.80
N MET A 145 -21.70 15.22 -9.71
CA MET A 145 -21.22 16.24 -8.78
C MET A 145 -22.10 16.41 -7.54
N GLU A 146 -23.20 15.66 -7.45
CA GLU A 146 -24.10 15.74 -6.30
C GLU A 146 -23.52 14.89 -5.15
N PRO A 147 -23.38 15.45 -3.93
CA PRO A 147 -22.87 14.70 -2.81
C PRO A 147 -23.90 13.68 -2.31
N PHE A 148 -23.41 12.56 -1.82
CA PHE A 148 -24.20 11.55 -1.12
C PHE A 148 -23.46 11.07 0.12
N VAL A 149 -24.21 10.66 1.14
CA VAL A 149 -23.67 10.06 2.36
C VAL A 149 -23.31 8.60 2.09
N VAL A 150 -22.09 8.20 2.43
CA VAL A 150 -21.69 6.79 2.38
C VAL A 150 -22.43 6.02 3.48
N PRO A 151 -23.30 5.05 3.13
CA PRO A 151 -24.15 4.38 4.10
C PRO A 151 -23.34 3.47 5.03
N GLY A 152 -23.86 3.23 6.23
CA GLY A 152 -23.33 2.21 7.14
C GLY A 152 -21.95 2.50 7.75
N LEU A 153 -21.46 3.74 7.66
CA LEU A 153 -20.24 4.16 8.35
C LEU A 153 -20.55 4.71 9.76
N PRO A 154 -19.57 4.69 10.68
CA PRO A 154 -19.72 5.28 12.01
C PRO A 154 -19.86 6.80 11.97
N ASP A 155 -19.16 7.45 11.03
CA ASP A 155 -19.21 8.89 10.80
C ASP A 155 -20.02 9.20 9.54
N MET A 156 -20.63 10.39 9.50
CA MET A 156 -21.28 10.91 8.30
C MET A 156 -20.21 11.37 7.30
N ILE A 157 -19.99 10.57 6.26
CA ILE A 157 -19.03 10.87 5.20
C ILE A 157 -19.79 11.19 3.93
N GLU A 158 -19.71 12.43 3.47
CA GLU A 158 -20.28 12.88 2.21
C GLU A 158 -19.22 12.94 1.11
N ILE A 159 -19.52 12.33 -0.03
CA ILE A 159 -18.66 12.33 -1.22
C ILE A 159 -19.51 12.48 -2.48
N THR A 160 -18.90 12.91 -3.59
CA THR A 160 -19.52 12.90 -4.91
C THR A 160 -19.09 11.68 -5.72
N ARG A 161 -19.80 11.39 -6.81
CA ARG A 161 -19.41 10.30 -7.73
C ARG A 161 -18.04 10.57 -8.37
N ALA A 162 -17.71 11.83 -8.67
CA ALA A 162 -16.40 12.23 -9.18
C ALA A 162 -15.23 11.93 -8.21
N GLN A 163 -15.51 11.84 -6.91
CA GLN A 163 -14.52 11.53 -5.86
C GLN A 163 -14.36 10.03 -5.62
N LEU A 164 -15.15 9.18 -6.28
CA LEU A 164 -15.10 7.74 -6.06
C LEU A 164 -13.71 7.18 -6.44
N PRO A 165 -13.16 6.28 -5.60
CA PRO A 165 -11.89 5.65 -5.92
C PRO A 165 -12.03 4.84 -7.21
N ASN A 166 -10.95 4.65 -7.96
CA ASN A 166 -10.93 3.83 -9.19
C ASN A 166 -11.39 2.37 -8.96
N ALA A 167 -11.45 1.90 -7.71
CA ALA A 167 -12.04 0.61 -7.36
C ALA A 167 -13.57 0.59 -7.56
N VAL A 168 -14.21 1.76 -7.63
CA VAL A 168 -15.66 1.98 -7.73
C VAL A 168 -16.03 2.83 -8.95
N ASN A 169 -15.22 3.83 -9.32
CA ASN A 169 -15.52 4.69 -10.47
C ASN A 169 -15.35 3.93 -11.79
N ILE A 170 -16.48 3.74 -12.48
CA ILE A 170 -16.64 2.89 -13.67
C ILE A 170 -16.23 3.68 -14.90
N ASP A 171 -15.05 3.41 -15.44
CA ASP A 171 -14.84 3.57 -16.89
C ASP A 171 -15.37 2.29 -17.56
N PRO A 172 -16.43 2.36 -18.40
CA PRO A 172 -16.98 1.20 -19.11
C PRO A 172 -15.97 0.51 -20.02
N THR A 173 -14.83 1.15 -20.31
CA THR A 173 -13.77 0.58 -21.12
C THR A 173 -12.95 -0.47 -20.33
N ASN A 174 -13.53 -1.68 -20.26
CA ASN A 174 -12.77 -2.92 -20.47
C ASN A 174 -11.87 -3.41 -19.29
N THR A 175 -12.09 -2.94 -18.05
CA THR A 175 -11.43 -3.47 -16.81
C THR A 175 -12.38 -3.98 -15.71
N MET A 176 -13.70 -3.93 -15.94
CA MET A 176 -14.71 -4.36 -14.96
C MET A 176 -14.53 -5.82 -14.52
N ASP A 177 -14.20 -6.73 -15.43
CA ASP A 177 -14.02 -8.16 -15.13
C ASP A 177 -12.86 -8.41 -14.16
N ILE A 178 -11.72 -7.73 -14.36
CA ILE A 178 -10.54 -7.88 -13.49
C ILE A 178 -10.85 -7.37 -12.08
N ARG A 179 -11.53 -6.22 -11.96
CA ARG A 179 -11.84 -5.63 -10.64
C ARG A 179 -12.86 -6.47 -9.89
N LYS A 180 -13.86 -7.00 -10.58
CA LYS A 180 -14.83 -7.94 -10.01
C LYS A 180 -14.15 -9.20 -9.50
N GLU A 181 -13.29 -9.82 -10.32
CA GLU A 181 -12.48 -10.97 -9.94
C GLU A 181 -11.59 -10.67 -8.71
N CYS A 182 -10.93 -9.51 -8.68
CA CYS A 182 -10.14 -9.07 -7.53
C CYS A 182 -11.00 -8.96 -6.27
N ARG A 183 -12.21 -8.40 -6.37
CA ARG A 183 -13.11 -8.23 -5.24
C ARG A 183 -13.63 -9.56 -4.71
N GLU A 184 -14.01 -10.48 -5.59
CA GLU A 184 -14.43 -11.83 -5.23
C GLU A 184 -13.29 -12.57 -4.53
N ALA A 185 -12.09 -12.57 -5.14
CA ALA A 185 -10.91 -13.19 -4.56
C ALA A 185 -10.47 -12.54 -3.24
N GLU A 186 -10.70 -11.24 -3.06
CA GLU A 186 -10.47 -10.51 -1.81
C GLU A 186 -11.47 -10.99 -0.74
N LEU A 187 -12.77 -11.10 -1.06
CA LEU A 187 -13.84 -11.58 -0.16
C LEU A 187 -13.65 -13.02 0.29
N GLU A 188 -13.10 -13.88 -0.58
CA GLU A 188 -12.83 -15.29 -0.30
C GLU A 188 -11.51 -15.55 0.43
N ALA A 189 -10.64 -14.54 0.56
CA ALA A 189 -9.36 -14.70 1.23
C ALA A 189 -9.53 -15.12 2.69
N PHE A 190 -8.52 -15.82 3.23
CA PHE A 190 -8.51 -16.25 4.63
C PHE A 190 -8.67 -15.06 5.58
N GLY A 191 -8.08 -13.92 5.26
CA GLY A 191 -8.27 -12.66 5.98
C GLY A 191 -7.46 -11.53 5.37
N VAL A 192 -7.44 -10.39 6.07
CA VAL A 192 -6.79 -9.16 5.60
C VAL A 192 -5.79 -8.63 6.62
N ILE A 193 -4.60 -8.27 6.13
CA ILE A 193 -3.59 -7.55 6.88
C ILE A 193 -3.73 -6.07 6.53
N VAL A 194 -3.87 -5.23 7.55
CA VAL A 194 -4.07 -3.79 7.37
C VAL A 194 -2.86 -3.04 7.91
N ASN A 195 -2.30 -2.12 7.11
CA ASN A 195 -1.20 -1.24 7.52
C ASN A 195 -1.71 -0.05 8.34
N THR A 196 -2.43 -0.35 9.42
CA THR A 196 -2.96 0.58 10.41
C THR A 196 -2.75 0.00 11.80
N PHE A 197 -3.11 0.74 12.84
CA PHE A 197 -3.14 0.26 14.22
C PHE A 197 -4.51 0.56 14.82
N GLU A 198 -4.96 -0.28 15.76
CA GLU A 198 -6.35 -0.25 16.21
C GLU A 198 -6.74 1.08 16.85
N GLU A 199 -5.80 1.71 17.57
CA GLU A 199 -6.01 2.98 18.24
C GLU A 199 -6.19 4.15 17.26
N LEU A 200 -5.78 4.01 15.99
CA LEU A 200 -5.94 5.05 14.98
C LEU A 200 -7.38 5.20 14.51
N GLU A 201 -8.07 4.07 14.30
CA GLU A 201 -9.37 4.02 13.64
C GLU A 201 -10.27 2.92 14.21
N PRO A 202 -10.50 2.88 15.55
CA PRO A 202 -11.10 1.73 16.22
C PRO A 202 -12.53 1.45 15.76
N ALA A 203 -13.30 2.48 15.39
CA ALA A 203 -14.63 2.32 14.84
C ALA A 203 -14.62 1.60 13.49
N TYR A 204 -13.68 1.96 12.61
CA TYR A 204 -13.55 1.36 11.28
C TYR A 204 -12.93 -0.03 11.32
N VAL A 205 -12.05 -0.33 12.28
CA VAL A 205 -11.59 -1.71 12.51
C VAL A 205 -12.79 -2.62 12.83
N ARG A 206 -13.73 -2.17 13.65
CA ARG A 206 -14.97 -2.91 13.94
C ARG A 206 -15.84 -3.08 12.69
N GLU A 207 -15.99 -2.05 11.86
CA GLU A 207 -16.74 -2.18 10.61
C GLU A 207 -16.13 -3.20 9.65
N VAL A 208 -14.80 -3.18 9.48
CA VAL A 208 -14.13 -4.20 8.66
C VAL A 208 -14.32 -5.60 9.25
N ARG A 209 -14.24 -5.77 10.58
CA ARG A 209 -14.49 -7.06 11.25
C ARG A 209 -15.92 -7.57 11.07
N LYS A 210 -16.94 -6.70 11.00
CA LYS A 210 -18.32 -7.14 10.68
C LYS A 210 -18.43 -7.79 9.30
N VAL A 211 -17.64 -7.32 8.34
CA VAL A 211 -17.65 -7.79 6.95
C VAL A 211 -16.72 -8.99 6.76
N ARG A 212 -15.59 -9.00 7.47
CA ARG A 212 -14.48 -9.95 7.29
C ARG A 212 -14.37 -11.02 8.38
N GLY A 213 -15.20 -10.94 9.40
CA GLY A 213 -15.02 -11.68 10.65
C GLY A 213 -13.78 -11.20 11.42
N GLU A 214 -13.32 -12.02 12.36
CA GLU A 214 -12.19 -11.69 13.25
C GLU A 214 -10.82 -11.74 12.55
N ARG A 215 -10.75 -12.16 11.29
CA ARG A 215 -9.50 -12.34 10.51
C ARG A 215 -9.01 -11.03 9.88
N VAL A 216 -8.85 -10.02 10.74
CA VAL A 216 -8.38 -8.67 10.41
C VAL A 216 -7.25 -8.30 11.35
N TRP A 217 -6.02 -8.23 10.83
CA TRP A 217 -4.83 -7.94 11.64
C TRP A 217 -4.25 -6.56 11.28
N CYS A 218 -4.37 -5.64 12.22
CA CYS A 218 -3.79 -4.30 12.12
C CYS A 218 -2.34 -4.33 12.64
N ILE A 219 -1.36 -4.33 11.73
CA ILE A 219 0.08 -4.53 12.05
C ILE A 219 0.93 -3.27 11.81
N GLY A 220 0.28 -2.15 11.55
CA GLY A 220 0.89 -0.91 11.12
C GLY A 220 1.35 0.01 12.27
N PRO A 221 2.00 1.14 11.93
CA PRO A 221 2.53 1.42 10.60
C PRO A 221 3.82 0.65 10.34
N VAL A 222 3.82 -0.22 9.33
CA VAL A 222 4.95 -1.12 9.04
C VAL A 222 6.25 -0.38 8.68
N SER A 223 6.16 0.92 8.35
CA SER A 223 7.30 1.78 8.08
C SER A 223 8.22 1.98 9.30
N LEU A 224 7.69 1.84 10.51
CA LEU A 224 8.44 1.94 11.77
C LEU A 224 9.26 0.68 12.09
N THR A 225 9.10 -0.39 11.32
CA THR A 225 9.96 -1.60 11.41
C THR A 225 11.41 -1.27 11.06
N ASN A 226 11.63 -0.29 10.17
CA ASN A 226 12.96 0.16 9.80
C ASN A 226 13.45 1.22 10.80
N GLN A 227 14.19 0.77 11.82
CA GLN A 227 14.74 1.65 12.84
C GLN A 227 16.09 2.27 12.43
N ASP A 228 16.89 1.58 11.61
CA ASP A 228 18.16 2.06 11.07
C ASP A 228 17.95 3.21 10.08
N ASN A 229 18.74 4.27 10.22
CA ASN A 229 18.76 5.43 9.33
C ASN A 229 19.14 5.05 7.89
N LEU A 230 20.02 4.06 7.69
CA LEU A 230 20.39 3.57 6.35
C LEU A 230 19.18 2.97 5.63
N ASP A 231 18.37 2.19 6.35
CA ASP A 231 17.13 1.63 5.81
C ASP A 231 16.08 2.70 5.52
N LYS A 232 16.05 3.78 6.32
CA LYS A 232 15.14 4.90 6.08
C LYS A 232 15.58 5.72 4.85
N ALA A 233 16.87 5.96 4.70
CA ALA A 233 17.45 6.74 3.60
C ALA A 233 17.42 5.98 2.27
N ALA A 234 17.54 4.65 2.30
CA ALA A 234 17.43 3.80 1.11
C ALA A 234 15.99 3.61 0.60
N ARG A 235 14.97 4.21 1.24
CA ARG A 235 13.57 4.11 0.78
C ARG A 235 13.34 5.01 -0.43
N GLY A 236 12.81 4.41 -1.48
CA GLY A 236 12.36 5.15 -2.66
C GLY A 236 13.52 5.57 -3.56
N ASN A 237 13.37 6.72 -4.21
CA ASN A 237 14.39 7.24 -5.13
C ASN A 237 15.38 8.13 -4.36
N LYS A 238 16.63 8.14 -4.79
CA LYS A 238 17.64 9.06 -4.23
C LYS A 238 17.26 10.50 -4.59
N ALA A 239 17.26 11.36 -3.60
CA ALA A 239 17.11 12.79 -3.81
C ALA A 239 18.35 13.35 -4.55
N SER A 240 18.15 14.39 -5.34
CA SER A 240 19.24 15.16 -5.95
C SER A 240 19.94 16.08 -4.96
N ILE A 241 19.29 16.40 -3.85
CA ILE A 241 19.81 17.24 -2.78
C ILE A 241 20.34 16.35 -1.65
N ASP A 242 21.50 16.73 -1.12
CA ASP A 242 22.11 16.06 0.01
C ASP A 242 21.29 16.29 1.30
N GLU A 243 21.07 15.21 2.06
CA GLU A 243 20.28 15.24 3.30
C GLU A 243 20.81 16.26 4.30
N SER A 244 22.14 16.40 4.42
CA SER A 244 22.74 17.31 5.40
C SER A 244 22.44 18.78 5.08
N GLN A 245 22.25 19.13 3.80
CA GLN A 245 21.89 20.50 3.41
C GLN A 245 20.45 20.82 3.82
N CYS A 246 19.52 19.90 3.58
CA CYS A 246 18.12 20.04 4.01
C CYS A 246 18.00 20.15 5.53
N LEU A 247 18.74 19.31 6.27
CA LEU A 247 18.72 19.34 7.75
C LEU A 247 19.31 20.65 8.30
N LYS A 248 20.47 21.09 7.81
CA LYS A 248 21.06 22.38 8.20
C LYS A 248 20.11 23.56 7.91
N TRP A 249 19.41 23.52 6.77
CA TRP A 249 18.42 24.54 6.45
C TRP A 249 17.23 24.51 7.42
N LEU A 250 16.73 23.32 7.78
CA LEU A 250 15.66 23.17 8.77
C LEU A 250 16.06 23.66 10.16
N ASP A 251 17.30 23.41 10.59
CA ASP A 251 17.84 23.86 11.88
C ASP A 251 17.83 25.39 12.02
N SER A 252 17.85 26.12 10.90
CA SER A 252 17.77 27.59 10.87
C SER A 252 16.34 28.14 10.96
N ARG A 253 15.30 27.28 10.97
CA ARG A 253 13.89 27.67 10.97
C ARG A 253 13.25 27.48 12.34
N LYS A 254 12.14 28.18 12.59
CA LYS A 254 11.39 28.01 13.84
C LYS A 254 10.67 26.64 13.83
N PRO A 255 10.44 26.03 15.00
CA PRO A 255 9.63 24.83 15.10
C PRO A 255 8.25 25.01 14.43
N SER A 256 7.81 24.01 13.68
CA SER A 256 6.49 23.99 13.00
C SER A 256 6.25 25.16 12.02
N SER A 257 7.31 25.77 11.49
CA SER A 257 7.24 26.92 10.58
C SER A 257 7.56 26.60 9.11
N VAL A 258 7.77 25.33 8.77
CA VAL A 258 8.13 24.90 7.40
C VAL A 258 7.02 24.04 6.83
N VAL A 259 6.62 24.31 5.59
CA VAL A 259 5.72 23.46 4.81
C VAL A 259 6.54 22.39 4.09
N PHE A 260 6.20 21.11 4.25
CA PHE A 260 6.78 20.04 3.45
C PHE A 260 5.78 19.60 2.39
N VAL A 261 6.18 19.71 1.12
CA VAL A 261 5.37 19.35 -0.02
C VAL A 261 5.98 18.15 -0.73
N CYS A 262 5.22 17.05 -0.81
CA CYS A 262 5.61 15.85 -1.54
C CYS A 262 4.36 15.08 -1.97
N LEU A 263 4.08 15.06 -3.28
CA LEU A 263 2.93 14.36 -3.85
C LEU A 263 3.20 12.86 -4.12
N GLY A 264 4.40 12.38 -3.79
CA GLY A 264 4.84 11.01 -4.03
C GLY A 264 5.14 10.72 -5.50
N SER A 265 5.86 9.62 -5.75
CA SER A 265 6.35 9.30 -7.10
C SER A 265 5.27 8.85 -8.08
N LEU A 266 4.11 8.39 -7.58
CA LEU A 266 2.98 7.94 -8.40
C LEU A 266 2.13 9.09 -8.94
N SER A 267 2.19 10.26 -8.31
CA SER A 267 1.45 11.43 -8.79
C SER A 267 2.05 11.93 -10.11
N ARG A 268 1.17 12.22 -11.07
CA ARG A 268 1.51 12.87 -12.34
C ARG A 268 0.70 14.14 -12.45
N SER A 269 1.28 15.23 -12.00
CA SER A 269 0.67 16.56 -12.11
C SER A 269 1.08 17.20 -13.45
N PRO A 270 0.15 17.80 -14.21
CA PRO A 270 0.48 18.59 -15.39
C PRO A 270 1.30 19.83 -15.04
N SER A 271 2.09 20.37 -15.98
CA SER A 271 2.90 21.59 -15.77
C SER A 271 2.09 22.80 -15.29
N ALA A 272 0.82 22.94 -15.68
CA ALA A 272 -0.03 24.03 -15.22
C ALA A 272 -0.40 23.87 -13.72
N GLN A 273 -0.78 22.65 -13.32
CA GLN A 273 -0.82 22.22 -11.91
C GLN A 273 0.59 22.04 -11.34
N LEU A 274 1.64 22.50 -12.05
CA LEU A 274 2.99 22.73 -11.54
C LEU A 274 3.54 24.19 -11.68
N ILE A 275 2.72 25.16 -12.16
CA ILE A 275 2.89 26.62 -12.00
C ILE A 275 1.98 27.33 -10.93
N GLU A 276 0.68 26.99 -10.82
CA GLU A 276 -0.26 27.47 -9.77
C GLU A 276 0.17 27.27 -8.29
N LEU A 277 0.09 26.04 -7.77
CA LEU A 277 0.81 25.39 -6.67
C LEU A 277 2.23 26.03 -6.23
N GLY A 278 2.81 26.99 -6.93
CA GLY A 278 4.21 27.44 -6.86
C GLY A 278 4.17 28.93 -6.66
N LEU A 279 3.32 29.57 -7.47
CA LEU A 279 2.79 30.90 -7.19
C LEU A 279 2.12 30.98 -5.82
N GLY A 280 1.31 30.01 -5.38
CA GLY A 280 0.72 30.09 -4.03
C GLY A 280 1.69 29.72 -2.90
N LEU A 281 2.72 28.89 -3.14
CA LEU A 281 3.83 28.74 -2.17
C LEU A 281 4.57 30.07 -1.99
N GLU A 282 4.88 30.76 -3.08
CA GLU A 282 5.50 32.09 -3.06
C GLU A 282 4.59 33.10 -2.34
N ALA A 283 3.31 33.17 -2.73
CA ALA A 283 2.34 34.09 -2.14
C ALA A 283 2.07 33.82 -0.64
N SER A 284 2.21 32.56 -0.18
CA SER A 284 2.05 32.20 1.23
C SER A 284 3.11 32.83 2.14
N ASN A 285 4.25 33.23 1.57
CA ASN A 285 5.42 33.74 2.29
C ASN A 285 5.90 32.79 3.42
N GLN A 286 5.58 31.49 3.31
CA GLN A 286 6.02 30.47 4.25
C GLN A 286 7.31 29.82 3.77
N PRO A 287 8.26 29.52 4.68
CA PRO A 287 9.37 28.64 4.36
C PRO A 287 8.83 27.26 3.93
N PHE A 288 9.33 26.71 2.83
CA PHE A 288 8.94 25.38 2.37
C PHE A 288 10.12 24.52 1.95
N ILE A 289 9.97 23.21 2.13
CA ILE A 289 10.75 22.19 1.45
C ILE A 289 9.79 21.46 0.54
N TRP A 290 10.18 21.33 -0.71
CA TRP A 290 9.29 20.82 -1.70
C TRP A 290 10.06 19.82 -2.55
N THR A 291 9.51 18.60 -2.63
CA THR A 291 10.07 17.46 -3.38
C THR A 291 9.39 17.31 -4.72
N ILE A 292 10.22 17.24 -5.76
CA ILE A 292 9.81 17.28 -7.15
C ILE A 292 10.59 16.23 -7.92
N ARG A 293 9.90 15.56 -8.84
CA ARG A 293 10.53 14.68 -9.82
C ARG A 293 11.39 15.55 -10.76
N GLY A 294 12.43 15.00 -11.40
CA GLY A 294 13.33 15.74 -12.32
C GLY A 294 12.63 16.51 -13.45
N ASP A 295 11.32 16.30 -13.58
CA ASP A 295 10.40 17.03 -14.40
C ASP A 295 9.23 17.44 -13.49
N LEU A 296 9.27 18.72 -13.09
CA LEU A 296 8.16 19.56 -12.64
C LEU A 296 7.53 19.31 -11.26
N LEU A 297 7.02 20.41 -10.74
CA LEU A 297 7.19 20.90 -9.39
C LEU A 297 5.87 21.55 -8.87
N MET A 298 5.17 21.19 -7.71
CA MET A 298 4.27 22.16 -6.91
C MET A 298 3.58 21.89 -5.44
N GLU A 299 3.21 22.96 -4.58
CA GLU A 299 2.41 23.37 -3.25
C GLU A 299 1.79 22.37 -2.20
N ASP A 300 1.33 22.72 -0.95
CA ASP A 300 0.33 23.78 -0.57
C ASP A 300 0.05 24.09 0.96
N GLY A 301 -0.49 25.30 1.26
CA GLY A 301 -1.71 25.58 2.09
C GLY A 301 -1.76 25.75 3.64
N GLU A 302 -2.56 26.74 4.10
CA GLU A 302 -2.84 27.15 5.52
C GLU A 302 -3.54 26.11 6.42
N ALA A 303 -4.11 25.02 5.87
CA ALA A 303 -4.60 23.89 6.66
C ALA A 303 -3.46 23.13 7.41
N GLY A 304 -2.22 23.59 7.31
CA GLY A 304 -1.03 22.91 7.80
C GLY A 304 -0.86 22.88 9.33
N GLN A 305 -1.33 23.89 10.08
CA GLN A 305 -1.06 23.95 11.54
C GLN A 305 -1.79 22.85 12.32
N GLU A 306 -3.08 22.65 12.08
CA GLU A 306 -3.86 21.57 12.70
C GLU A 306 -3.38 20.19 12.25
N ARG A 307 -3.07 20.05 10.94
CA ARG A 307 -2.46 18.83 10.40
C ARG A 307 -1.13 18.48 11.08
N ARG A 308 -0.30 19.47 11.44
CA ARG A 308 0.98 19.27 12.14
C ARG A 308 0.80 18.78 13.58
N LYS A 309 -0.14 19.36 14.34
CA LYS A 309 -0.44 18.90 15.70
C LYS A 309 -0.96 17.46 15.69
N ARG A 310 -1.95 17.18 14.82
CA ARG A 310 -2.48 15.84 14.61
C ARG A 310 -1.41 14.85 14.17
N ALA A 311 -0.55 15.21 13.21
CA ALA A 311 0.54 14.33 12.77
C ALA A 311 1.51 13.96 13.90
N LYS A 312 1.81 14.89 14.81
CA LYS A 312 2.66 14.61 15.98
C LYS A 312 1.99 13.64 16.94
N GLU A 313 0.72 13.87 17.27
CA GLU A 313 -0.07 12.97 18.14
C GLU A 313 -0.18 11.57 17.54
N LEU A 314 -0.51 11.48 16.25
CA LEU A 314 -0.56 10.22 15.50
C LEU A 314 0.79 9.51 15.45
N GLY A 315 1.89 10.27 15.31
CA GLY A 315 3.25 9.72 15.34
C GLY A 315 3.61 9.07 16.67
N GLU A 316 3.22 9.69 17.79
CA GLU A 316 3.43 9.12 19.12
C GLU A 316 2.53 7.89 19.39
N MET A 317 1.27 7.94 18.94
CA MET A 317 0.37 6.77 18.99
C MET A 317 0.94 5.60 18.19
N ALA A 318 1.42 5.86 16.97
CA ALA A 318 2.03 4.86 16.11
C ALA A 318 3.26 4.19 16.74
N LYS A 319 4.15 4.96 17.36
CA LYS A 319 5.33 4.41 18.06
C LYS A 319 4.92 3.46 19.18
N LYS A 320 3.90 3.83 19.97
CA LYS A 320 3.35 2.99 21.04
C LYS A 320 2.68 1.73 20.48
N ALA A 321 1.88 1.86 19.42
CA ALA A 321 1.21 0.74 18.78
C ALA A 321 2.20 -0.33 18.27
N ILE A 322 3.32 0.09 17.69
CA ILE A 322 4.37 -0.84 17.23
C ILE A 322 4.98 -1.66 18.38
N GLN A 323 5.06 -1.11 19.59
CA GLN A 323 5.52 -1.84 20.77
C GLN A 323 4.39 -2.63 21.46
N GLY A 324 3.14 -2.32 21.14
CA GLY A 324 1.93 -2.87 21.76
C GLY A 324 1.03 -3.62 20.76
N SER A 325 -0.09 -3.00 20.41
CA SER A 325 -1.19 -3.61 19.63
C SER A 325 -0.73 -4.23 18.30
N SER A 326 0.10 -3.53 17.53
CA SER A 326 0.58 -4.02 16.23
C SER A 326 1.50 -5.24 16.36
N ASN A 327 2.33 -5.28 17.39
CA ASN A 327 3.19 -6.44 17.68
C ASN A 327 2.37 -7.64 18.15
N LEU A 328 1.35 -7.41 18.98
CA LEU A 328 0.40 -8.46 19.38
C LEU A 328 -0.36 -9.01 18.17
N ASN A 329 -0.91 -8.13 17.33
CA ASN A 329 -1.62 -8.53 16.11
C ASN A 329 -0.72 -9.31 15.14
N MET A 330 0.58 -9.00 15.11
CA MET A 330 1.54 -9.79 14.34
C MET A 330 1.70 -11.21 14.87
N LYS A 331 1.78 -11.39 16.20
CA LYS A 331 1.85 -12.71 16.83
C LYS A 331 0.58 -13.51 16.59
N LEU A 332 -0.58 -12.88 16.74
CA LEU A 332 -1.88 -13.49 16.48
C LEU A 332 -1.98 -13.91 15.01
N LEU A 333 -1.58 -13.06 14.07
CA LEU A 333 -1.53 -13.40 12.65
C LEU A 333 -0.73 -14.67 12.38
N VAL A 334 0.49 -14.76 12.93
CA VAL A 334 1.35 -15.95 12.74
C VAL A 334 0.70 -17.18 13.39
N GLN A 335 0.14 -17.03 14.59
CA GLN A 335 -0.53 -18.12 15.30
C GLN A 335 -1.76 -18.64 14.53
N ASP A 336 -2.62 -17.75 14.04
CA ASP A 336 -3.85 -18.11 13.34
C ASP A 336 -3.54 -18.84 12.02
N VAL A 337 -2.52 -18.38 11.29
CA VAL A 337 -2.02 -19.07 10.09
C VAL A 337 -1.47 -20.45 10.43
N MET A 338 -0.70 -20.57 11.52
CA MET A 338 -0.17 -21.88 11.95
C MET A 338 -1.27 -22.84 12.38
N GLN A 339 -2.29 -22.36 13.12
CA GLN A 339 -3.44 -23.17 13.51
C GLN A 339 -4.23 -23.65 12.28
N GLU A 340 -4.46 -22.78 11.29
CA GLU A 340 -5.14 -23.15 10.04
C GLU A 340 -4.37 -24.22 9.25
N VAL A 341 -3.04 -24.12 9.20
CA VAL A 341 -2.19 -25.08 8.47
C VAL A 341 -2.12 -26.42 9.23
N MET A 342 -1.96 -26.39 10.55
CA MET A 342 -1.88 -27.60 11.38
C MET A 342 -3.23 -28.31 11.49
N GLY A 343 -4.35 -27.56 11.55
CA GLY A 343 -5.70 -28.11 11.59
C GLY A 343 -6.11 -28.86 10.31
N LYS A 344 -5.39 -28.68 9.20
CA LYS A 344 -5.58 -29.43 7.95
C LYS A 344 -4.72 -30.70 7.85
N LEU A 345 -3.76 -30.87 8.77
CA LEU A 345 -2.87 -32.04 8.83
C LEU A 345 -3.40 -33.15 9.74
N ILE A 346 -4.46 -32.86 10.51
CA ILE A 346 -5.21 -33.78 11.38
C ILE A 346 -6.51 -34.13 10.67
#